data_AF-A0A7K9SG39-F1
#
_entry.id   AF-A0A7K9SG39-F1
#
_cell.length_a   1.000
_cell.length_b   1.000
_cell.length_c   1.000
_cell.angle_alpha   90.00
_cell.angle_beta   90.00
_cell.angle_gamma   90.00
#
_symmetry.space_group_name_H-M   'P 1'
#
loop_
_entity.id
_entity.type
_entity.pdbx_description
1 polymer ?
#
loop_
_entity_poly.entity_id
_entity_poly.type
_entity_poly.pdbx_seq_one_letter_code
_entity_poly.pdbx_strand_id
1 'polypeptide(L)' 'PACLVCGKSFGQDSNLIQHKGEERPRPHGCPSCGKTFGQDSDLAQHNEEERPRPHGCPNCGKTFGQD' A
#
# COMPACT_ATOMS: atom_id res chain seq x y z
N PRO A 1 -5.42 -27.19 -1.47
CA PRO A 1 -4.58 -26.62 -2.56
C PRO A 1 -3.26 -26.11 -1.97
N ALA A 2 -2.11 -26.32 -2.62
CA ALA A 2 -0.80 -25.94 -2.07
C ALA A 2 -0.06 -24.92 -2.96
N CYS A 3 0.75 -24.06 -2.34
CA CYS A 3 1.64 -23.16 -3.06
C CYS A 3 2.94 -23.88 -3.45
N LEU A 4 3.31 -23.84 -4.73
CA LEU A 4 4.54 -24.44 -5.23
C LEU A 4 5.78 -23.57 -4.97
N VAL A 5 5.60 -22.31 -4.61
CA VAL A 5 6.69 -21.37 -4.31
C VAL A 5 7.20 -21.57 -2.89
N CYS A 6 6.30 -21.58 -1.91
CA CYS A 6 6.66 -21.71 -0.49
C CYS A 6 6.26 -23.04 0.16
N GLY A 7 5.59 -23.94 -0.57
CA GLY A 7 5.16 -25.26 -0.06
C GLY A 7 3.98 -25.23 0.91
N LYS A 8 3.39 -24.06 1.20
CA LYS A 8 2.26 -23.94 2.14
C LYS A 8 0.99 -24.58 1.59
N SER A 9 0.31 -25.33 2.44
CA SER A 9 -0.97 -25.98 2.15
C SER A 9 -2.14 -25.15 2.67
N PHE A 10 -3.17 -24.99 1.85
CA PHE A 10 -4.39 -24.25 2.14
C PHE A 10 -5.61 -25.16 2.03
N GLY A 11 -6.60 -24.93 2.90
CA GLY A 11 -7.85 -25.71 2.93
C GLY A 11 -8.86 -25.32 1.85
N GLN A 12 -8.69 -24.18 1.19
CA GLN A 12 -9.58 -23.67 0.13
C GLN A 12 -8.78 -23.03 -1.00
N ASP A 13 -9.29 -23.10 -2.23
CA ASP A 13 -8.63 -22.53 -3.41
C ASP A 13 -8.59 -21.00 -3.37
N SER A 14 -9.63 -20.36 -2.85
CA SER A 14 -9.69 -18.90 -2.62
C SER A 14 -8.49 -18.40 -1.82
N ASN A 15 -8.16 -19.10 -0.73
CA ASN A 15 -7.03 -18.75 0.14
C ASN A 15 -5.68 -18.94 -0.59
N LEU A 16 -5.55 -19.98 -1.42
CA LEU A 16 -4.33 -20.16 -2.24
C LEU A 16 -4.19 -19.05 -3.28
N ILE A 17 -5.28 -18.64 -3.93
CA ILE A 17 -5.27 -17.58 -4.94
C ILE A 17 -4.88 -16.25 -4.30
N GLN A 18 -5.47 -15.92 -3.15
CA GLN A 18 -5.11 -14.70 -2.41
C GLN A 18 -3.64 -14.73 -1.98
N HIS A 19 -3.18 -15.83 -1.41
CA HIS A 19 -1.78 -16.01 -1.01
C HIS A 19 -0.82 -15.79 -2.18
N LYS A 20 -1.10 -16.40 -3.34
CA LYS A 20 -0.30 -16.19 -4.57
C LYS A 20 -0.31 -14.73 -5.04
N GLY A 21 -1.38 -13.99 -4.76
CA GLY A 21 -1.46 -12.55 -5.03
C GLY A 21 -0.59 -11.71 -4.10
N GLU A 22 -0.34 -12.15 -2.88
CA GLU A 22 0.60 -11.53 -1.94
C GLU A 22 2.06 -11.90 -2.24
N GLU A 23 2.30 -13.16 -2.66
CA GLU A 23 3.61 -13.62 -3.13
C GLU A 23 4.05 -12.94 -4.43
N ARG A 24 3.10 -12.41 -5.21
CA ARG A 24 3.42 -11.59 -6.37
C ARG A 24 4.10 -10.31 -5.88
N PRO A 25 5.35 -10.05 -6.31
CA PRO A 25 6.02 -8.82 -5.94
C PRO A 25 5.19 -7.66 -6.50
N ARG A 26 4.60 -6.91 -5.58
CA ARG A 26 3.97 -5.63 -5.89
C ARG A 26 5.10 -4.67 -6.24
N PRO A 27 5.17 -4.17 -7.50
CA PRO A 27 6.32 -3.40 -7.96
C PRO A 27 6.45 -2.05 -7.25
N HIS A 28 5.39 -1.59 -6.59
CA HIS A 28 5.32 -0.28 -5.96
C HIS A 28 5.34 -0.42 -4.44
N GLY A 29 6.53 -0.31 -3.83
CA GLY A 29 6.71 -0.30 -2.38
C GLY A 29 6.86 1.11 -1.82
N CYS A 30 6.20 1.42 -0.71
CA CYS A 30 6.46 2.62 0.07
C CYS A 30 7.75 2.45 0.89
N PRO A 31 8.78 3.28 0.67
CA PRO A 31 10.03 3.20 1.43
C PRO A 31 9.90 3.68 2.88
N SER A 32 8.85 4.44 3.20
CA SER A 32 8.62 5.00 4.53
C SER A 32 8.08 3.95 5.51
N CYS A 33 7.05 3.19 5.08
CA CYS A 33 6.36 2.22 5.95
C CYS A 33 6.48 0.76 5.49
N GLY A 34 7.09 0.49 4.34
CA GLY A 34 7.26 -0.86 3.79
C GLY A 34 5.99 -1.49 3.19
N LYS A 35 4.88 -0.75 3.11
CA LYS A 35 3.64 -1.22 2.45
C LYS A 35 3.85 -1.35 0.95
N THR A 36 3.23 -2.34 0.33
CA THR A 36 3.36 -2.60 -1.11
C THR A 36 2.01 -2.54 -1.82
N PHE A 37 2.02 -1.98 -3.03
CA PHE A 37 0.84 -1.64 -3.82
C PHE A 37 0.90 -2.26 -5.21
N GLY A 38 -0.25 -2.71 -5.71
CA GLY A 38 -0.35 -3.34 -7.02
C GLY A 38 -0.21 -2.37 -8.19
N GLN A 39 -0.51 -1.09 -7.97
CA GLN A 39 -0.46 -0.02 -8.97
C GLN A 39 0.33 1.18 -8.44
N ASP A 40 0.87 1.99 -9.35
CA ASP A 40 1.61 3.21 -9.01
C ASP A 40 0.68 4.26 -8.38
N SER A 41 -0.57 4.34 -8.87
CA SER A 41 -1.55 5.32 -8.41
C SER A 41 -1.92 5.13 -6.95
N ASP A 42 -2.04 3.87 -6.51
CA ASP A 42 -2.30 3.51 -5.12
C ASP A 42 -1.12 3.90 -4.21
N LEU A 43 0.13 3.68 -4.67
CA LEU A 43 1.33 4.12 -3.95
C LEU A 43 1.45 5.66 -3.92
N ALA A 44 1.11 6.33 -5.02
CA ALA A 44 1.19 7.78 -5.12
C ALA A 44 0.21 8.47 -4.17
N GLN A 45 -1.04 8.01 -4.12
CA GLN A 45 -2.04 8.49 -3.16
C GLN A 45 -1.59 8.24 -1.73
N HIS A 46 -1.15 7.01 -1.42
CA HIS A 46 -0.62 6.69 -0.10
C HIS A 46 0.54 7.60 0.32
N ASN A 47 1.48 7.86 -0.59
CA ASN A 47 2.58 8.79 -0.33
C ASN A 47 2.10 10.24 -0.15
N GLU A 48 1.02 10.66 -0.79
CA GLU A 48 0.44 12.00 -0.59
C GLU A 48 -0.19 12.15 0.80
N GLU A 49 -0.82 11.08 1.30
CA GLU A 49 -1.36 11.01 2.66
C GLU A 49 -0.27 10.91 3.73
N GLU A 50 0.78 10.11 3.49
CA GLU A 50 1.94 10.00 4.40
C GLU A 50 2.83 11.25 4.36
N ARG A 51 2.82 11.99 3.26
CA ARG A 51 3.48 13.28 3.21
C ARG A 51 2.77 14.22 4.16
N PRO A 52 3.46 14.77 5.17
CA PRO A 52 2.89 15.84 5.96
C PRO A 52 2.59 16.98 4.98
N ARG A 53 1.31 17.20 4.71
CA ARG A 53 0.87 18.37 3.94
C ARG A 53 1.43 19.56 4.70
N PRO A 54 2.33 20.38 4.11
CA PRO A 54 2.84 21.54 4.83
C PRO A 54 1.62 22.39 5.17
N HIS A 55 1.28 22.44 6.46
CA HIS A 55 0.27 23.31 6.99
C HIS A 55 0.78 24.75 6.81
N GLY A 56 0.63 25.30 5.61
CA GLY A 56 1.17 26.62 5.31
C GLY A 56 1.32 26.85 3.81
N CYS A 57 0.25 27.32 3.18
CA CYS A 57 0.40 28.10 1.95
C CYS A 57 0.99 29.47 2.37
N PRO A 58 2.20 29.85 1.94
CA PRO A 58 2.85 31.11 2.34
C PRO A 58 2.10 32.36 1.86
N ASN A 59 1.06 32.21 1.03
CA ASN A 59 0.21 33.31 0.56
C ASN A 59 -1.19 33.35 1.18
N CYS A 60 -1.65 32.28 1.84
CA CYS A 60 -3.08 32.19 2.24
C CYS A 60 -3.36 32.20 3.74
N GLY A 61 -2.37 32.09 4.64
CA GLY A 61 -2.55 32.35 6.08
C GLY A 61 -3.77 31.68 6.75
N LYS A 62 -4.26 30.56 6.21
CA LYS A 62 -5.45 29.86 6.69
C LYS A 62 -5.05 28.46 7.11
N THR A 63 -4.94 28.28 8.41
CA THR A 63 -4.89 26.99 9.08
C THR A 63 -6.28 26.37 9.03
N PHE A 64 -6.48 25.34 8.20
CA PHE A 64 -7.58 24.42 8.42
C PHE A 64 -7.14 23.48 9.54
N GLY A 65 -7.35 23.93 10.78
CA GLY A 65 -7.41 23.03 11.92
C GLY A 65 -8.61 22.11 11.71
N GLN A 66 -8.38 20.81 11.91
CA GLN A 66 -9.43 19.82 12.01
C GLN A 66 -10.35 20.24 13.16
N ASP A 67 -11.65 20.31 12.87
CA ASP A 67 -12.70 20.14 13.88
C ASP A 67 -12.89 18.63 14.09
#